data_AF-A0A2M7W6F9-F1
#
_entry.id   AF-A0A2M7W6F9-F1
#
_cell.length_a   1.000
_cell.length_b   1.000
_cell.length_c   1.000
_cell.angle_alpha   90.00
_cell.angle_beta   90.00
_cell.angle_gamma   90.00
#
_symmetry.space_group_name_H-M   'P 1'
#
loop_
_entity.id
_entity.type
_entity.pdbx_description
1 polymer ?
#
loop_
_entity_poly.entity_id
_entity_poly.type
_entity_poly.pdbx_seq_one_letter_code
_entity_poly.pdbx_strand_id
1 'polypeptide(L)'
;MQKQIDELSRAQEQSISATKPLESELTRLQQKLNSITAGINKAKADFRALEASIAEREQEFSVQYALLSERVLSYYKASRAPSSFFILFTGGSSGNLARDLFYRSTVTDRDKDTIAQISLDLIQLERDKKKVEADRVRLADLQVKVDKEAGFFEGEIAGAKAYQSKLSQQIASLTQKQQQIIGQRQAGLNLPSSLGAGPLYCTDDRGRDPGFSPAFAFFTYGIPHRVGMNQYGALGRAKSGQNHEQILQAYFSNFSFETRSADIDVQGYGRMPLETYLLGIYEMPGDWPQAALQAQAISARSYALSYTNNGANSICTTQSCQVYKGGNKGGGWEEAVKATAGKTMISGGQPVKAWYSSTDGGYTFANNDVWGGSQRPWTKRIQDTSSNVNSFGELNERAYDKESPCFYSAQGWRSNYTNSAWLKSGEAADIVNSLILVKADSGTADHLYQTDKPHPFGGENWNEDRIKQELRNRSITPYNNINSVSVGADFGSGQTTTVSISGDAGSQSFSGSEFKNYFNLRAPANIQIVGPLYNVEKR
;
A
#
# COMPACT_ATOMS: atom_id res chain seq x y z
N MET A 1 4.22 -5.42 21.66
CA MET A 1 4.72 -5.49 20.27
C MET A 1 3.62 -5.18 19.26
N GLN A 2 2.59 -6.03 19.07
CA GLN A 2 1.51 -5.73 18.11
C GLN A 2 0.80 -4.40 18.40
N LYS A 3 0.41 -4.15 19.66
CA LYS A 3 -0.19 -2.87 20.06
C LYS A 3 0.74 -1.66 19.80
N GLN A 4 2.06 -1.82 20.00
CA GLN A 4 3.02 -0.76 19.67
C GLN A 4 3.12 -0.55 18.16
N ILE A 5 3.07 -1.63 17.35
CA ILE A 5 2.97 -1.53 15.90
C ILE A 5 1.69 -0.78 15.52
N ASP A 6 0.55 -1.16 16.09
CA ASP A 6 -0.75 -0.53 15.80
C ASP A 6 -0.77 0.96 16.23
N GLU A 7 -0.17 1.30 17.36
CA GLU A 7 -0.03 2.69 17.84
C GLU A 7 0.89 3.52 16.95
N LEU A 8 2.05 2.97 16.56
CA LEU A 8 2.97 3.63 15.64
C LEU A 8 2.35 3.77 14.24
N SER A 9 1.60 2.78 13.77
CA SER A 9 0.85 2.83 12.50
C SER A 9 -0.24 3.90 12.54
N ARG A 10 -1.01 3.99 13.64
CA ARG A 10 -2.00 5.08 13.81
C ARG A 10 -1.34 6.45 13.84
N ALA A 11 -0.22 6.61 14.53
CA ALA A 11 0.53 7.86 14.58
C ALA A 11 1.08 8.25 13.18
N GLN A 12 1.52 7.26 12.41
CA GLN A 12 1.97 7.46 11.03
C GLN A 12 0.81 7.89 10.11
N GLU A 13 -0.35 7.23 10.20
CA GLU A 13 -1.56 7.60 9.45
C GLU A 13 -2.03 9.01 9.77
N GLN A 14 -2.05 9.39 11.04
CA GLN A 14 -2.39 10.75 11.47
C GLN A 14 -1.42 11.79 10.90
N SER A 15 -0.12 11.50 10.92
CA SER A 15 0.89 12.38 10.32
C SER A 15 0.69 12.53 8.81
N ILE A 16 0.45 11.43 8.08
CA ILE A 16 0.19 11.45 6.63
C ILE A 16 -1.07 12.28 6.33
N SER A 17 -2.14 12.07 7.08
CA SER A 17 -3.40 12.82 6.91
C SER A 17 -3.23 14.31 7.17
N ALA A 18 -2.40 14.71 8.14
CA ALA A 18 -2.12 16.10 8.46
C ALA A 18 -1.22 16.78 7.41
N THR A 19 -0.27 16.05 6.79
CA THR A 19 0.65 16.60 5.79
C THR A 19 0.02 16.76 4.40
N LYS A 20 -0.94 15.91 4.03
CA LYS A 20 -1.61 15.93 2.72
C LYS A 20 -2.20 17.30 2.30
N PRO A 21 -2.96 18.04 3.15
CA PRO A 21 -3.44 19.37 2.77
C PRO A 21 -2.30 20.37 2.55
N LEU A 22 -1.23 20.29 3.34
CA LEU A 22 -0.06 21.17 3.24
C LEU A 22 0.69 20.97 1.92
N GLU A 23 0.84 19.73 1.44
CA GLU A 23 1.44 19.44 0.13
C GLU A 23 0.62 20.05 -1.02
N SER A 24 -0.71 20.00 -0.92
CA SER A 24 -1.58 20.64 -1.91
C SER A 24 -1.47 22.16 -1.87
N GLU A 25 -1.29 22.75 -0.70
CA GLU A 25 -1.15 24.20 -0.54
C GLU A 25 0.20 24.69 -1.07
N LEU A 26 1.29 23.98 -0.76
CA LEU A 26 2.61 24.24 -1.32
C LEU A 26 2.60 24.19 -2.86
N THR A 27 1.95 23.18 -3.45
CA THR A 27 1.82 23.06 -4.91
C THR A 27 1.12 24.29 -5.50
N ARG A 28 0.06 24.79 -4.85
CA ARG A 28 -0.65 26.01 -5.29
C ARG A 28 0.22 27.26 -5.13
N LEU A 29 0.99 27.37 -4.06
CA LEU A 29 1.91 28.50 -3.85
C LEU A 29 3.02 28.52 -4.90
N GLN A 30 3.62 27.37 -5.23
CA GLN A 30 4.61 27.26 -6.29
C GLN A 30 4.03 27.63 -7.67
N GLN A 31 2.79 27.23 -7.96
CA GLN A 31 2.09 27.67 -9.18
C GLN A 31 1.88 29.19 -9.23
N LYS A 32 1.47 29.81 -8.12
CA LYS A 32 1.37 31.27 -8.01
C LYS A 32 2.72 31.95 -8.18
N LEU A 33 3.79 31.39 -7.62
CA LEU A 33 5.15 31.91 -7.76
C LEU A 33 5.60 31.92 -9.22
N ASN A 34 5.33 30.82 -9.93
CA ASN A 34 5.62 30.71 -11.36
C ASN A 34 4.85 31.76 -12.18
N SER A 35 3.58 32.02 -11.85
CA SER A 35 2.80 33.05 -12.55
C SER A 35 3.28 34.47 -12.23
N ILE A 36 3.63 34.76 -10.97
CA ILE A 36 4.20 36.05 -10.56
C ILE A 36 5.54 36.29 -11.28
N THR A 37 6.39 35.26 -11.35
CA THR A 37 7.69 35.31 -12.03
C THR A 37 7.52 35.55 -13.53
N ALA A 38 6.58 34.86 -14.18
CA ALA A 38 6.24 35.09 -15.58
C ALA A 38 5.71 36.52 -15.80
N GLY A 39 4.87 37.03 -14.90
CA GLY A 39 4.37 38.41 -14.92
C GLY A 39 5.48 39.46 -14.78
N ILE A 40 6.43 39.25 -13.86
CA ILE A 40 7.61 40.11 -13.70
C ILE A 40 8.48 40.10 -14.95
N ASN A 41 8.71 38.92 -15.55
CA ASN A 41 9.50 38.80 -16.78
C ASN A 41 8.81 39.48 -17.97
N LYS A 42 7.49 39.35 -18.08
CA LYS A 42 6.70 40.08 -19.07
C LYS A 42 6.79 41.60 -18.85
N ALA A 43 6.58 42.07 -17.62
CA ALA A 43 6.69 43.49 -17.29
C ALA A 43 8.09 44.05 -17.60
N LYS A 44 9.16 43.27 -17.37
CA LYS A 44 10.53 43.63 -17.78
C LYS A 44 10.69 43.71 -19.31
N ALA A 45 10.07 42.82 -20.06
CA ALA A 45 10.10 42.84 -21.52
C ALA A 45 9.31 44.03 -22.07
N ASP A 46 8.11 44.27 -21.54
CA ASP A 46 7.27 45.42 -21.86
C ASP A 46 8.01 46.73 -21.51
N PHE A 47 8.73 46.77 -20.38
CA PHE A 47 9.59 47.89 -20.01
C PHE A 47 10.71 48.13 -21.02
N ARG A 48 11.42 47.09 -21.48
CA ARG A 48 12.45 47.23 -22.53
C ARG A 48 11.87 47.71 -23.85
N ALA A 49 10.68 47.21 -24.22
CA ALA A 49 9.98 47.66 -25.41
C ALA A 49 9.52 49.12 -25.27
N LEU A 50 9.06 49.51 -24.08
CA LEU A 50 8.70 50.88 -23.76
C LEU A 50 9.93 51.79 -23.71
N GLU A 51 11.06 51.36 -23.16
CA GLU A 51 12.34 52.09 -23.20
C GLU A 51 12.83 52.30 -24.63
N ALA A 52 12.73 51.27 -25.49
CA ALA A 52 13.06 51.39 -26.91
C ALA A 52 12.10 52.35 -27.63
N SER A 53 10.79 52.24 -27.38
CA SER A 53 9.79 53.17 -27.93
C SER A 53 9.95 54.58 -27.38
N ILE A 54 10.35 54.75 -26.11
CA ILE A 54 10.67 56.04 -25.51
C ILE A 54 11.93 56.60 -26.17
N ALA A 55 12.98 55.81 -26.39
CA ALA A 55 14.19 56.29 -27.06
C ALA A 55 13.91 56.75 -28.50
N GLU A 56 13.09 55.98 -29.24
CA GLU A 56 12.61 56.35 -30.57
C GLU A 56 11.74 57.61 -30.53
N ARG A 57 10.76 57.66 -29.61
CA ARG A 57 9.92 58.84 -29.39
C ARG A 57 10.71 60.01 -28.87
N GLU A 58 11.78 59.86 -28.10
CA GLU A 58 12.65 60.93 -27.61
C GLU A 58 13.47 61.51 -28.77
N GLN A 59 13.92 60.67 -29.69
CA GLN A 59 14.54 61.11 -30.94
C GLN A 59 13.52 61.85 -31.82
N GLU A 60 12.32 61.29 -31.99
CA GLU A 60 11.22 61.95 -32.70
C GLU A 60 10.77 63.23 -31.98
N PHE A 61 10.74 63.24 -30.65
CA PHE A 61 10.40 64.38 -29.81
C PHE A 61 11.48 65.44 -29.88
N SER A 62 12.76 65.11 -30.06
CA SER A 62 13.80 66.12 -30.30
C SER A 62 13.51 66.90 -31.60
N VAL A 63 13.04 66.18 -32.63
CA VAL A 63 12.58 66.75 -33.89
C VAL A 63 11.26 67.50 -33.71
N GLN A 64 10.31 66.94 -32.95
CA GLN A 64 9.05 67.60 -32.62
C GLN A 64 9.24 68.79 -31.68
N TYR A 65 10.29 68.87 -30.87
CA TYR A 65 10.62 70.02 -30.01
C TYR A 65 11.22 71.15 -30.85
N ALA A 66 12.05 70.80 -31.84
CA ALA A 66 12.50 71.74 -32.86
C ALA A 66 11.30 72.27 -33.67
N LEU A 67 10.42 71.40 -34.16
CA LEU A 67 9.18 71.78 -34.84
C LEU A 67 8.23 72.54 -33.92
N LEU A 68 8.06 72.16 -32.66
CA LEU A 68 7.20 72.82 -31.69
C LEU A 68 7.74 74.22 -31.39
N SER A 69 9.04 74.37 -31.17
CA SER A 69 9.66 75.68 -30.98
C SER A 69 9.56 76.55 -32.24
N GLU A 70 9.69 75.97 -33.43
CA GLU A 70 9.46 76.64 -34.72
C GLU A 70 7.99 77.04 -34.92
N ARG A 71 7.04 76.15 -34.62
CA ARG A 71 5.59 76.39 -34.74
C ARG A 71 5.07 77.34 -33.68
N VAL A 72 5.54 77.25 -32.44
CA VAL A 72 5.28 78.23 -31.38
C VAL A 72 5.83 79.60 -31.78
N LEU A 73 7.04 79.67 -32.34
CA LEU A 73 7.61 80.92 -32.86
C LEU A 73 6.84 81.45 -34.07
N SER A 74 6.43 80.58 -35.00
CA SER A 74 5.58 80.90 -36.17
C SER A 74 4.23 81.45 -35.72
N TYR A 75 3.53 80.72 -34.87
CA TYR A 75 2.29 81.13 -34.22
C TYR A 75 2.47 82.47 -33.49
N TYR A 76 3.55 82.64 -32.73
CA TYR A 76 3.85 83.89 -32.02
C TYR A 76 4.09 85.07 -32.98
N LYS A 77 4.89 84.89 -34.03
CA LYS A 77 5.13 85.91 -35.06
C LYS A 77 3.85 86.24 -35.83
N ALA A 78 3.07 85.22 -36.21
CA ALA A 78 1.81 85.38 -36.94
C ALA A 78 0.75 86.10 -36.11
N SER A 79 0.65 85.79 -34.81
CA SER A 79 -0.30 86.41 -33.86
C SER A 79 0.11 87.81 -33.40
N ARG A 80 1.39 88.18 -33.51
CA ARG A 80 1.94 89.50 -33.13
C ARG A 80 2.25 90.44 -34.30
N ALA A 81 2.14 89.97 -35.54
CA ALA A 81 2.34 90.79 -36.72
C ALA A 81 1.40 92.01 -36.73
N PRO A 82 1.84 93.18 -37.22
CA PRO A 82 1.06 94.41 -37.14
C PRO A 82 -0.33 94.23 -37.74
N SER A 83 -1.32 94.77 -37.03
CA SER A 83 -2.73 94.71 -37.40
C SER A 83 -2.95 95.14 -38.85
N SER A 84 -3.72 94.34 -39.59
CA SER A 84 -4.09 94.52 -41.00
C SER A 84 -4.72 95.87 -41.35
N PHE A 85 -5.05 96.67 -40.32
CA PHE A 85 -5.35 98.09 -40.42
C PHE A 85 -4.25 98.89 -41.16
N PHE A 86 -2.96 98.51 -41.07
CA PHE A 86 -1.90 99.20 -41.82
C PHE A 86 -1.89 98.87 -43.33
N ILE A 87 -2.34 97.68 -43.72
CA ILE A 87 -2.42 97.23 -45.14
C ILE A 87 -3.71 97.76 -45.80
N LEU A 88 -4.75 98.02 -45.01
CA LEU A 88 -5.95 98.75 -45.42
C LEU A 88 -5.65 100.18 -45.92
N PHE A 89 -4.50 100.76 -45.58
CA PHE A 89 -4.05 102.05 -46.11
C PHE A 89 -3.24 101.96 -47.41
N THR A 90 -2.84 100.75 -47.84
CA THR A 90 -2.06 100.55 -49.07
C THR A 90 -2.93 99.98 -50.20
N GLY A 91 -4.02 100.68 -50.52
CA GLY A 91 -4.72 100.73 -51.83
C GLY A 91 -5.07 99.46 -52.64
N GLY A 92 -4.83 98.24 -52.15
CA GLY A 92 -4.95 97.00 -52.93
C GLY A 92 -6.32 96.30 -52.82
N SER A 93 -6.86 95.85 -53.95
CA SER A 93 -8.12 95.10 -54.11
C SER A 93 -8.35 93.98 -53.07
N SER A 94 -9.57 93.96 -52.51
CA SER A 94 -10.01 93.16 -51.34
C SER A 94 -9.88 91.64 -51.48
N GLY A 95 -9.82 91.12 -52.71
CA GLY A 95 -9.76 89.68 -52.99
C GLY A 95 -8.47 88.99 -52.52
N ASN A 96 -7.33 89.71 -52.54
CA ASN A 96 -6.05 89.17 -52.07
C ASN A 96 -5.91 89.25 -50.54
N LEU A 97 -6.53 90.25 -49.91
CA LEU A 97 -6.50 90.46 -48.45
C LEU A 97 -7.29 89.38 -47.70
N ALA A 98 -8.49 89.04 -48.19
CA ALA A 98 -9.32 88.02 -47.55
C ALA A 98 -8.66 86.62 -47.61
N ARG A 99 -7.99 86.28 -48.72
CA ARG A 99 -7.23 85.02 -48.82
C ARG A 99 -6.04 84.99 -47.87
N ASP A 100 -5.29 86.10 -47.73
CA ASP A 100 -4.17 86.17 -46.80
C ASP A 100 -4.60 86.02 -45.34
N LEU A 101 -5.66 86.75 -44.94
CA LEU A 101 -6.24 86.64 -43.59
C LEU A 101 -6.74 85.24 -43.27
N PHE A 102 -7.45 84.61 -44.21
CA PHE A 102 -7.95 83.25 -44.06
C PHE A 102 -6.82 82.22 -43.98
N TYR A 103 -5.79 82.35 -44.83
CA TYR A 103 -4.61 81.49 -44.80
C TYR A 103 -3.90 81.60 -43.45
N ARG A 104 -3.73 82.81 -42.92
CA ARG A 104 -3.08 83.04 -41.62
C ARG A 104 -3.88 82.51 -40.44
N SER A 105 -5.20 82.73 -40.40
CA SER A 105 -6.07 82.14 -39.37
C SER A 105 -5.98 80.62 -39.39
N THR A 106 -6.05 80.02 -40.59
CA THR A 106 -6.00 78.55 -40.75
C THR A 106 -4.65 77.97 -40.30
N VAL A 107 -3.54 78.66 -40.57
CA VAL A 107 -2.20 78.24 -40.12
C VAL A 107 -2.08 78.35 -38.60
N THR A 108 -2.55 79.46 -38.02
CA THR A 108 -2.55 79.68 -36.57
C THR A 108 -3.39 78.65 -35.82
N ASP A 109 -4.55 78.26 -36.35
CA ASP A 109 -5.41 77.23 -35.77
C ASP A 109 -4.78 75.83 -35.86
N ARG A 110 -4.19 75.49 -37.02
CA ARG A 110 -3.45 74.21 -37.19
C ARG A 110 -2.23 74.11 -36.27
N ASP A 111 -1.49 75.20 -36.10
CA ASP A 111 -0.34 75.25 -35.20
C ASP A 111 -0.79 75.04 -33.74
N LYS A 112 -1.92 75.64 -33.33
CA LYS A 112 -2.50 75.47 -31.99
C LYS A 112 -2.91 74.03 -31.71
N ASP A 113 -3.58 73.37 -32.66
CA ASP A 113 -4.00 71.96 -32.52
C ASP A 113 -2.79 71.03 -32.43
N THR A 114 -1.76 71.28 -33.24
CA THR A 114 -0.50 70.50 -33.23
C THR A 114 0.23 70.65 -31.89
N ILE A 115 0.33 71.87 -31.35
CA ILE A 115 0.93 72.14 -30.03
C ILE A 115 0.20 71.39 -28.91
N ALA A 116 -1.14 71.39 -28.94
CA ALA A 116 -1.97 70.72 -27.95
C ALA A 116 -1.78 69.20 -27.98
N GLN A 117 -1.76 68.60 -29.17
CA GLN A 117 -1.58 67.16 -29.35
C GLN A 117 -0.23 66.67 -28.81
N ILE A 118 0.88 67.33 -29.21
CA ILE A 118 2.24 66.98 -28.76
C ILE A 118 2.35 67.08 -27.23
N SER A 119 1.72 68.10 -26.63
CA SER A 119 1.73 68.30 -25.17
C SER A 119 0.97 67.20 -24.42
N LEU A 120 -0.16 66.73 -24.96
CA LEU A 120 -0.94 65.63 -24.36
C LEU A 120 -0.18 64.31 -24.40
N ASP A 121 0.48 64.03 -25.52
CA ASP A 121 1.27 62.80 -25.70
C ASP A 121 2.45 62.75 -24.71
N LEU A 122 3.09 63.90 -24.44
CA LEU A 122 4.17 64.00 -23.44
C LEU A 122 3.68 63.71 -22.01
N ILE A 123 2.51 64.23 -21.63
CA ILE A 123 1.92 64.00 -20.30
C ILE A 123 1.50 62.53 -20.11
N GLN A 124 0.95 61.91 -21.16
CA GLN A 124 0.54 60.51 -21.11
C GLN A 124 1.77 59.59 -20.93
N LEU A 125 2.86 59.89 -21.62
CA LEU A 125 4.11 59.14 -21.49
C LEU A 125 4.68 59.16 -20.07
N GLU A 126 4.65 60.32 -19.39
CA GLU A 126 5.13 60.44 -18.01
C GLU A 126 4.26 59.63 -17.02
N ARG A 127 2.94 59.60 -17.23
CA ARG A 127 2.00 58.81 -16.41
C ARG A 127 2.26 57.32 -16.55
N ASP A 128 2.46 56.84 -17.77
CA ASP A 128 2.69 55.43 -18.04
C ASP A 128 4.02 54.96 -17.42
N LYS A 129 5.09 55.77 -17.50
CA LYS A 129 6.38 55.50 -16.84
C LYS A 129 6.25 55.33 -15.32
N LYS A 130 5.50 56.22 -14.65
CA LYS A 130 5.30 56.16 -13.20
C LYS A 130 4.48 54.94 -12.76
N LYS A 131 3.44 54.59 -13.51
CA LYS A 131 2.58 53.44 -13.20
C LYS A 131 3.35 52.12 -13.25
N VAL A 132 4.16 51.92 -14.29
CA VAL A 132 4.92 50.68 -14.49
C VAL A 132 5.95 50.46 -13.37
N GLU A 133 6.65 51.51 -12.92
CA GLU A 133 7.62 51.40 -11.83
C GLU A 133 6.95 51.03 -10.51
N ALA A 134 5.76 51.58 -10.22
CA ALA A 134 4.98 51.23 -9.03
C ALA A 134 4.53 49.76 -9.03
N ASP A 135 4.06 49.25 -10.17
CA ASP A 135 3.64 47.86 -10.31
C ASP A 135 4.81 46.88 -10.15
N ARG A 136 6.02 47.23 -10.63
CA ARG A 136 7.24 46.44 -10.45
C ARG A 136 7.60 46.25 -8.97
N VAL A 137 7.60 47.33 -8.19
CA VAL A 137 7.93 47.29 -6.76
C VAL A 137 6.92 46.42 -6.01
N ARG A 138 5.63 46.56 -6.30
CA ARG A 138 4.56 45.78 -5.68
C ARG A 138 4.67 44.28 -5.97
N LEU A 139 4.98 43.90 -7.21
CA LEU A 139 5.13 42.50 -7.59
C LEU A 139 6.36 41.85 -6.95
N ALA A 140 7.46 42.58 -6.80
CA ALA A 140 8.66 42.10 -6.12
C ALA A 140 8.40 41.85 -4.61
N ASP A 141 7.68 42.74 -3.93
CA ASP A 141 7.27 42.54 -2.53
C ASP A 141 6.34 41.33 -2.37
N LEU A 142 5.38 41.15 -3.29
CA LEU A 142 4.49 39.99 -3.29
C LEU A 142 5.26 38.67 -3.50
N GLN A 143 6.25 38.66 -4.40
CA GLN A 143 7.10 37.50 -4.63
C GLN A 143 7.82 37.08 -3.34
N VAL A 144 8.46 38.02 -2.64
CA VAL A 144 9.16 37.74 -1.37
C VAL A 144 8.23 37.14 -0.31
N LYS A 145 6.98 37.63 -0.21
CA LYS A 145 6.00 37.11 0.74
C LYS A 145 5.59 35.67 0.41
N VAL A 146 5.30 35.38 -0.86
CA VAL A 146 4.91 34.04 -1.31
C VAL A 146 6.08 33.06 -1.20
N ASP A 147 7.30 33.48 -1.51
CA ASP A 147 8.52 32.69 -1.33
C ASP A 147 8.72 32.28 0.15
N LYS A 148 8.50 33.23 1.07
CA LYS A 148 8.60 32.97 2.52
C LYS A 148 7.56 31.96 3.00
N GLU A 149 6.32 32.08 2.55
CA GLU A 149 5.26 31.10 2.86
C GLU A 149 5.58 29.72 2.29
N ALA A 150 6.01 29.64 1.03
CA ALA A 150 6.40 28.38 0.40
C ALA A 150 7.56 27.70 1.14
N GLY A 151 8.61 28.44 1.50
CA GLY A 151 9.74 27.92 2.28
C GLY A 151 9.35 27.41 3.67
N PHE A 152 8.38 28.07 4.33
CA PHE A 152 7.83 27.58 5.60
C PHE A 152 7.12 26.22 5.42
N PHE A 153 6.23 26.11 4.43
CA PHE A 153 5.52 24.85 4.15
C PHE A 153 6.48 23.72 3.73
N GLU A 154 7.52 24.03 2.94
CA GLU A 154 8.56 23.06 2.59
C GLU A 154 9.28 22.50 3.83
N GLY A 155 9.61 23.36 4.79
CA GLY A 155 10.22 22.96 6.06
C GLY A 155 9.31 22.04 6.90
N GLU A 156 8.04 22.42 7.07
CA GLU A 156 7.06 21.62 7.83
C GLU A 156 6.78 20.26 7.18
N ILE A 157 6.66 20.21 5.84
CA ILE A 157 6.48 18.96 5.10
C ILE A 157 7.72 18.07 5.22
N ALA A 158 8.93 18.63 5.14
CA ALA A 158 10.17 17.88 5.30
C ALA A 158 10.29 17.28 6.72
N GLY A 159 9.96 18.05 7.75
CA GLY A 159 9.93 17.58 9.14
C GLY A 159 8.92 16.45 9.35
N ALA A 160 7.71 16.58 8.81
CA ALA A 160 6.68 15.55 8.86
C ALA A 160 7.11 14.27 8.12
N LYS A 161 7.72 14.38 6.93
CA LYS A 161 8.25 13.23 6.18
C LYS A 161 9.39 12.51 6.92
N ALA A 162 10.27 13.26 7.59
CA ALA A 162 11.32 12.67 8.41
C ALA A 162 10.73 11.89 9.60
N TYR A 163 9.70 12.43 10.26
CA TYR A 163 8.99 11.74 11.34
C TYR A 163 8.27 10.48 10.83
N GLN A 164 7.57 10.54 9.70
CA GLN A 164 6.93 9.38 9.05
C GLN A 164 7.95 8.28 8.71
N SER A 165 9.14 8.66 8.22
CA SER A 165 10.23 7.72 7.92
C SER A 165 10.74 7.01 9.18
N LYS A 166 10.94 7.75 10.27
CA LYS A 166 11.36 7.19 11.57
C LYS A 166 10.33 6.20 12.12
N LEU A 167 9.04 6.55 12.07
CA LEU A 167 7.96 5.63 12.49
C LEU A 167 7.96 4.37 11.62
N SER A 168 8.12 4.51 10.30
CA SER A 168 8.19 3.37 9.37
C SER A 168 9.34 2.42 9.70
N GLN A 169 10.51 2.95 10.05
CA GLN A 169 11.67 2.14 10.42
C GLN A 169 11.44 1.38 11.74
N GLN A 170 10.82 2.03 12.73
CA GLN A 170 10.48 1.40 14.01
C GLN A 170 9.44 0.29 13.82
N ILE A 171 8.39 0.54 13.03
CA ILE A 171 7.37 -0.46 12.67
C ILE A 171 8.02 -1.65 11.98
N ALA A 172 8.88 -1.42 10.99
CA ALA A 172 9.55 -2.48 10.24
C ALA A 172 10.43 -3.35 11.14
N SER A 173 11.22 -2.74 12.03
CA SER A 173 12.08 -3.46 12.97
C SER A 173 11.29 -4.31 13.97
N LEU A 174 10.23 -3.76 14.57
CA LEU A 174 9.36 -4.49 15.50
C LEU A 174 8.60 -5.63 14.81
N THR A 175 8.09 -5.37 13.61
CA THR A 175 7.39 -6.37 12.79
C THR A 175 8.33 -7.51 12.41
N GLN A 176 9.56 -7.19 11.98
CA GLN A 176 10.55 -8.21 11.60
C GLN A 176 10.92 -9.12 12.77
N LYS A 177 11.15 -8.56 13.96
CA LYS A 177 11.44 -9.35 15.17
C LYS A 177 10.28 -10.28 15.53
N GLN A 178 9.05 -9.76 15.49
CA GLN A 178 7.86 -10.56 15.76
C GLN A 178 7.71 -11.72 14.77
N GLN A 179 7.85 -11.44 13.47
CA GLN A 179 7.74 -12.43 12.41
C GLN A 179 8.87 -13.47 12.46
N GLN A 180 10.08 -13.08 12.88
CA GLN A 180 11.18 -14.02 13.04
C GLN A 180 10.87 -15.08 14.12
N ILE A 181 10.31 -14.66 15.26
CA ILE A 181 9.99 -15.57 16.36
C ILE A 181 8.80 -16.47 16.00
N ILE A 182 7.75 -15.90 15.40
CA ILE A 182 6.61 -16.67 14.91
C ILE A 182 7.06 -17.67 13.83
N GLY A 183 7.90 -17.23 12.90
CA GLY A 183 8.48 -18.06 11.84
C GLY A 183 9.34 -19.20 12.41
N GLN A 184 10.17 -18.92 13.42
CA GLN A 184 10.94 -19.96 14.12
C GLN A 184 10.02 -20.99 14.80
N ARG A 185 8.91 -20.57 15.41
CA ARG A 185 7.93 -21.49 16.01
C ARG A 185 7.18 -22.31 14.98
N GLN A 186 6.82 -21.73 13.85
CA GLN A 186 6.17 -22.46 12.75
C GLN A 186 7.12 -23.47 12.11
N ALA A 187 8.39 -23.11 11.94
CA ALA A 187 9.43 -24.02 11.44
C ALA A 187 9.63 -25.22 12.38
N GLY A 188 9.59 -25.00 13.69
CA GLY A 188 9.72 -26.07 14.70
C GLY A 188 8.56 -27.07 14.75
N LEU A 189 7.45 -26.83 14.03
CA LEU A 189 6.35 -27.80 13.91
C LEU A 189 6.54 -28.84 12.80
N ASN A 190 7.46 -28.61 11.85
CA ASN A 190 7.58 -29.43 10.63
C ASN A 190 6.22 -29.61 9.91
N LEU A 191 5.42 -28.54 9.81
CA LEU A 191 4.10 -28.63 9.20
C LEU A 191 4.21 -28.96 7.70
N PRO A 192 3.44 -29.94 7.20
CA PRO A 192 3.48 -30.28 5.79
C PRO A 192 2.85 -29.16 4.96
N SER A 193 3.60 -28.66 3.98
CA SER A 193 3.05 -27.72 2.99
C SER A 193 2.29 -28.43 1.86
N SER A 194 2.55 -29.73 1.71
CA SER A 194 1.98 -30.61 0.70
C SER A 194 1.44 -31.90 1.29
N LEU A 195 0.50 -32.53 0.58
CA LEU A 195 -0.16 -33.75 1.02
C LEU A 195 0.74 -35.00 1.06
N GLY A 196 1.68 -35.14 0.13
CA GLY A 196 2.47 -36.37 -0.05
C GLY A 196 3.76 -36.45 0.78
N ALA A 197 3.91 -35.58 1.77
CA ALA A 197 5.16 -35.39 2.50
C ALA A 197 5.36 -36.27 3.76
N GLY A 198 4.59 -37.36 3.92
CA GLY A 198 4.72 -38.28 5.06
C GLY A 198 3.56 -38.17 6.06
N PRO A 199 3.61 -38.91 7.19
CA PRO A 199 2.47 -39.02 8.11
C PRO A 199 2.15 -37.65 8.69
N LEU A 200 0.96 -37.15 8.36
CA LEU A 200 0.44 -35.84 8.71
C LEU A 200 0.41 -35.66 10.24
N TYR A 201 1.13 -34.68 10.79
CA TYR A 201 1.03 -34.32 12.22
C TYR A 201 -0.12 -33.35 12.54
N CYS A 202 -1.06 -33.15 11.60
CA CYS A 202 -2.33 -32.51 11.91
C CYS A 202 -3.13 -33.47 12.79
N THR A 203 -3.21 -33.13 14.05
CA THR A 203 -3.83 -34.00 15.02
C THR A 203 -5.15 -33.41 15.46
N ASP A 204 -6.24 -34.09 15.14
CA ASP A 204 -7.53 -33.81 15.76
C ASP A 204 -7.51 -34.36 17.19
N ASP A 205 -7.09 -33.50 18.12
CA ASP A 205 -6.96 -33.82 19.55
C ASP A 205 -8.29 -33.74 20.31
N ARG A 206 -9.42 -33.48 19.65
CA ARG A 206 -10.73 -33.33 20.33
C ARG A 206 -11.12 -34.58 21.11
N GLY A 207 -10.77 -35.76 20.58
CA GLY A 207 -11.01 -37.05 21.23
C GLY A 207 -9.98 -37.43 22.29
N ARG A 208 -8.84 -36.74 22.39
CA ARG A 208 -7.76 -37.09 23.32
C ARG A 208 -8.01 -36.49 24.69
N ASP A 209 -7.90 -37.30 25.74
CA ASP A 209 -8.02 -36.85 27.12
C ASP A 209 -6.63 -36.46 27.66
N PRO A 210 -6.35 -35.18 27.92
CA PRO A 210 -5.06 -34.74 28.40
C PRO A 210 -4.81 -35.09 29.89
N GLY A 211 -5.79 -35.68 30.58
CA GLY A 211 -5.68 -36.09 31.99
C GLY A 211 -5.92 -34.96 32.98
N PHE A 212 -6.52 -33.84 32.55
CA PHE A 212 -6.89 -32.72 33.42
C PHE A 212 -8.15 -32.01 32.90
N SER A 213 -8.88 -31.37 33.81
CA SER A 213 -10.06 -30.55 33.53
C SER A 213 -10.13 -29.36 34.51
N PRO A 214 -10.60 -28.18 34.07
CA PRO A 214 -10.98 -27.84 32.70
C PRO A 214 -9.75 -27.74 31.78
N ALA A 215 -9.96 -28.11 30.51
CA ALA A 215 -8.94 -28.04 29.47
C ALA A 215 -9.40 -27.16 28.31
N PHE A 216 -8.47 -26.38 27.74
CA PHE A 216 -8.72 -25.49 26.61
C PHE A 216 -7.75 -25.78 25.48
N ALA A 217 -8.22 -25.86 24.25
CA ALA A 217 -7.36 -26.01 23.08
C ALA A 217 -7.81 -25.07 21.96
N PHE A 218 -6.85 -24.50 21.25
CA PHE A 218 -7.12 -23.59 20.13
C PHE A 218 -6.84 -24.32 18.83
N PHE A 219 -7.90 -24.56 18.07
CA PHE A 219 -7.87 -25.29 16.81
C PHE A 219 -7.88 -24.30 15.66
N THR A 220 -6.94 -24.48 14.73
CA THR A 220 -6.79 -23.64 13.54
C THR A 220 -7.52 -24.26 12.36
N TYR A 221 -8.07 -23.41 11.49
CA TYR A 221 -8.60 -23.84 10.20
C TYR A 221 -7.53 -23.79 9.08
N GLY A 222 -7.24 -24.97 8.51
CA GLY A 222 -6.28 -25.19 7.43
C GLY A 222 -4.81 -24.96 7.79
N ILE A 223 -3.89 -25.44 6.95
CA ILE A 223 -2.45 -25.14 6.84
C ILE A 223 -1.96 -25.59 5.44
N PRO A 224 -0.88 -24.99 4.86
CA PRO A 224 -0.04 -23.90 5.36
C PRO A 224 -0.52 -22.49 4.99
N HIS A 225 -0.12 -21.97 3.83
CA HIS A 225 -0.13 -20.55 3.48
C HIS A 225 -1.46 -20.06 2.90
N ARG A 226 -2.32 -20.95 2.40
CA ARG A 226 -3.68 -20.59 1.93
C ARG A 226 -3.72 -19.62 0.75
N VAL A 227 -2.70 -19.69 -0.10
CA VAL A 227 -2.58 -18.82 -1.29
C VAL A 227 -2.57 -19.70 -2.52
N GLY A 228 -3.49 -19.43 -3.45
CA GLY A 228 -3.64 -20.19 -4.68
C GLY A 228 -4.52 -21.43 -4.50
N MET A 229 -4.11 -22.55 -5.07
CA MET A 229 -4.96 -23.75 -5.12
C MET A 229 -4.89 -24.56 -3.83
N ASN A 230 -6.04 -24.81 -3.22
CA ASN A 230 -6.21 -25.74 -2.10
C ASN A 230 -6.30 -27.18 -2.63
N GLN A 231 -5.41 -28.09 -2.21
CA GLN A 231 -5.39 -29.46 -2.72
C GLN A 231 -6.62 -30.26 -2.27
N TYR A 232 -6.94 -30.26 -0.96
CA TYR A 232 -8.19 -30.87 -0.48
C TYR A 232 -9.43 -30.11 -0.96
N GLY A 233 -9.32 -28.80 -1.18
CA GLY A 233 -10.40 -28.03 -1.78
C GLY A 233 -10.67 -28.47 -3.23
N ALA A 234 -9.63 -28.71 -4.02
CA ALA A 234 -9.74 -29.27 -5.36
C ALA A 234 -10.35 -30.68 -5.35
N LEU A 235 -10.03 -31.51 -4.35
CA LEU A 235 -10.71 -32.80 -4.13
C LEU A 235 -12.22 -32.61 -3.91
N GLY A 236 -12.61 -31.75 -2.97
CA GLY A 236 -14.02 -31.49 -2.67
C GLY A 236 -14.78 -30.91 -3.87
N ARG A 237 -14.15 -30.01 -4.62
CA ARG A 237 -14.71 -29.43 -5.86
C ARG A 237 -14.85 -30.46 -6.97
N ALA A 238 -13.86 -31.34 -7.15
CA ALA A 238 -13.95 -32.42 -8.12
C ALA A 238 -15.06 -33.43 -7.74
N LYS A 239 -15.19 -33.76 -6.44
CA LYS A 239 -16.30 -34.57 -5.92
C LYS A 239 -17.68 -33.92 -6.13
N SER A 240 -17.75 -32.59 -6.16
CA SER A 240 -18.98 -31.86 -6.51
C SER A 240 -19.21 -31.71 -8.02
N GLY A 241 -18.40 -32.38 -8.85
CA GLY A 241 -18.58 -32.45 -10.30
C GLY A 241 -17.89 -31.35 -11.10
N GLN A 242 -17.05 -30.52 -10.47
CA GLN A 242 -16.28 -29.50 -11.19
C GLN A 242 -15.13 -30.13 -11.98
N ASN A 243 -14.92 -29.68 -13.21
CA ASN A 243 -13.74 -30.04 -14.00
C ASN A 243 -12.51 -29.23 -13.57
N HIS A 244 -11.33 -29.60 -14.06
CA HIS A 244 -10.06 -28.98 -13.69
C HIS A 244 -9.98 -27.48 -14.04
N GLU A 245 -10.62 -27.04 -15.12
CA GLU A 245 -10.64 -25.60 -15.48
C GLU A 245 -11.48 -24.79 -14.50
N GLN A 246 -12.66 -25.30 -14.14
CA GLN A 246 -13.54 -24.68 -13.14
C GLN A 246 -12.84 -24.61 -11.78
N ILE A 247 -12.14 -25.68 -11.38
CA ILE A 247 -11.33 -25.71 -10.16
C ILE A 247 -10.26 -24.61 -10.21
N LEU A 248 -9.48 -24.52 -11.30
CA LEU A 248 -8.44 -23.49 -11.42
C LEU A 248 -9.00 -22.07 -11.44
N GLN A 249 -10.12 -21.85 -12.12
CA GLN A 249 -10.82 -20.56 -12.15
C GLN A 249 -11.44 -20.17 -10.79
N ALA A 250 -11.71 -21.16 -9.93
CA ALA A 250 -12.13 -20.87 -8.56
C ALA A 250 -10.99 -20.23 -7.76
N TYR A 251 -9.78 -20.79 -7.86
CA TYR A 251 -8.60 -20.41 -7.07
C TYR A 251 -7.76 -19.28 -7.65
N PHE A 252 -7.73 -19.13 -8.97
CA PHE A 252 -6.91 -18.13 -9.65
C PHE A 252 -7.76 -17.17 -10.49
N SER A 253 -7.25 -15.95 -10.65
CA SER A 253 -7.87 -14.89 -11.47
C SER A 253 -6.96 -14.46 -12.62
N ASN A 254 -7.49 -13.71 -13.57
CA ASN A 254 -6.70 -12.98 -14.58
C ASN A 254 -5.62 -13.83 -15.30
N PHE A 255 -5.98 -15.06 -15.68
CA PHE A 255 -5.09 -15.94 -16.43
C PHE A 255 -5.80 -16.50 -17.67
N SER A 256 -5.01 -16.88 -18.66
CA SER A 256 -5.42 -17.69 -19.80
C SER A 256 -4.68 -19.03 -19.78
N PHE A 257 -5.21 -20.02 -20.50
CA PHE A 257 -4.47 -21.24 -20.78
C PHE A 257 -3.65 -21.07 -22.06
N GLU A 258 -2.37 -21.40 -21.99
CA GLU A 258 -1.50 -21.52 -23.16
C GLU A 258 -0.72 -22.83 -23.10
N THR A 259 -0.30 -23.31 -24.27
CA THR A 259 0.61 -24.45 -24.37
C THR A 259 2.04 -23.95 -24.23
N ARG A 260 2.73 -24.35 -23.17
CA ARG A 260 4.15 -24.05 -22.92
C ARG A 260 4.91 -25.33 -22.61
N SER A 261 6.12 -25.40 -23.11
CA SER A 261 7.09 -26.46 -22.83
C SER A 261 8.45 -25.85 -22.62
N ALA A 262 9.23 -26.39 -21.69
CA ALA A 262 10.61 -26.01 -21.47
C ALA A 262 11.39 -27.20 -20.91
N ASP A 263 12.70 -27.16 -21.03
CA ASP A 263 13.59 -27.97 -20.21
C ASP A 263 13.93 -27.16 -18.96
N ILE A 264 13.84 -27.80 -17.80
CA ILE A 264 14.14 -27.18 -16.51
C ILE A 264 15.30 -27.92 -15.84
N ASP A 265 16.06 -27.21 -15.01
CA ASP A 265 17.08 -27.82 -14.16
C ASP A 265 16.48 -28.17 -12.79
N VAL A 266 16.62 -29.43 -12.37
CA VAL A 266 16.05 -29.95 -11.13
C VAL A 266 17.18 -30.29 -10.18
N GLN A 267 17.19 -29.64 -9.01
CA GLN A 267 18.27 -29.82 -8.03
C GLN A 267 18.39 -31.29 -7.62
N GLY A 268 19.58 -31.86 -7.84
CA GLY A 268 19.89 -33.28 -7.55
C GLY A 268 19.49 -34.28 -8.64
N TYR A 269 18.81 -33.86 -9.70
CA TYR A 269 18.36 -34.73 -10.80
C TYR A 269 18.78 -34.24 -12.20
N GLY A 270 19.28 -33.00 -12.31
CA GLY A 270 19.78 -32.42 -13.54
C GLY A 270 18.69 -31.87 -14.45
N ARG A 271 19.10 -31.52 -15.68
CA ARG A 271 18.23 -30.91 -16.69
C ARG A 271 17.33 -31.94 -17.36
N MET A 272 16.03 -31.66 -17.43
CA MET A 272 15.04 -32.56 -18.04
C MET A 272 13.84 -31.80 -18.64
N PRO A 273 13.07 -32.44 -19.54
CA PRO A 273 11.81 -31.88 -20.02
C PRO A 273 10.81 -31.67 -18.88
N LEU A 274 10.08 -30.56 -18.91
CA LEU A 274 9.10 -30.21 -17.89
C LEU A 274 8.05 -31.30 -17.67
N GLU A 275 7.56 -31.95 -18.73
CA GLU A 275 6.58 -33.04 -18.59
C GLU A 275 7.17 -34.25 -17.86
N THR A 276 8.46 -34.57 -18.09
CA THR A 276 9.17 -35.62 -17.35
C THR A 276 9.27 -35.27 -15.87
N TYR A 277 9.57 -34.00 -15.54
CA TYR A 277 9.56 -33.53 -14.16
C TYR A 277 8.19 -33.67 -13.50
N LEU A 278 7.10 -33.35 -14.21
CA LEU A 278 5.75 -33.46 -13.66
C LEU A 278 5.36 -34.90 -13.30
N LEU A 279 5.83 -35.90 -14.04
CA LEU A 279 5.56 -37.31 -13.72
C LEU A 279 6.10 -37.74 -12.35
N GLY A 280 7.15 -37.08 -11.85
CA GLY A 280 7.76 -37.37 -10.55
C GLY A 280 7.25 -36.51 -9.38
N ILE A 281 6.26 -35.64 -9.61
CA ILE A 281 5.59 -34.87 -8.55
C ILE A 281 4.79 -35.83 -7.65
N TYR A 282 5.03 -35.76 -6.35
CA TYR A 282 4.45 -36.67 -5.37
C TYR A 282 3.62 -35.92 -4.32
N GLU A 283 2.72 -35.07 -4.79
CA GLU A 283 1.92 -34.17 -3.96
C GLU A 283 0.55 -34.79 -3.57
N MET A 284 -0.33 -35.04 -4.54
CA MET A 284 -1.68 -35.58 -4.29
C MET A 284 -1.77 -37.10 -4.50
N PRO A 285 -2.54 -37.87 -3.71
CA PRO A 285 -2.76 -39.30 -3.96
C PRO A 285 -3.27 -39.59 -5.37
N GLY A 286 -2.76 -40.66 -6.01
CA GLY A 286 -3.03 -40.95 -7.43
C GLY A 286 -4.42 -41.51 -7.73
N ASP A 287 -5.18 -41.85 -6.70
CA ASP A 287 -6.56 -42.35 -6.73
C ASP A 287 -7.61 -41.23 -6.57
N TRP A 288 -7.18 -39.99 -6.39
CA TRP A 288 -8.08 -38.84 -6.36
C TRP A 288 -8.74 -38.59 -7.73
N PRO A 289 -9.90 -37.92 -7.77
CA PRO A 289 -10.59 -37.64 -9.02
C PRO A 289 -9.69 -36.96 -10.06
N GLN A 290 -9.80 -37.39 -11.32
CA GLN A 290 -8.97 -36.89 -12.42
C GLN A 290 -8.99 -35.36 -12.54
N ALA A 291 -10.14 -34.71 -12.33
CA ALA A 291 -10.24 -33.25 -12.37
C ALA A 291 -9.33 -32.56 -11.32
N ALA A 292 -9.20 -33.12 -10.12
CA ALA A 292 -8.32 -32.58 -9.09
C ALA A 292 -6.83 -32.79 -9.47
N LEU A 293 -6.48 -33.98 -9.95
CA LEU A 293 -5.12 -34.31 -10.39
C LEU A 293 -4.68 -33.44 -11.58
N GLN A 294 -5.58 -33.20 -12.54
CA GLN A 294 -5.35 -32.34 -13.70
C GLN A 294 -5.17 -30.86 -13.29
N ALA A 295 -5.97 -30.37 -12.34
CA ALA A 295 -5.80 -29.02 -11.80
C ALA A 295 -4.43 -28.86 -11.10
N GLN A 296 -4.00 -29.86 -10.33
CA GLN A 296 -2.67 -29.88 -9.72
C GLN A 296 -1.56 -29.98 -10.76
N ALA A 297 -1.69 -30.81 -11.80
CA ALA A 297 -0.68 -30.93 -12.85
C ALA A 297 -0.45 -29.58 -13.57
N ILE A 298 -1.52 -28.86 -13.90
CA ILE A 298 -1.44 -27.53 -14.52
C ILE A 298 -0.85 -26.49 -13.56
N SER A 299 -1.25 -26.50 -12.29
CA SER A 299 -0.69 -25.61 -11.26
C SER A 299 0.80 -25.86 -11.06
N ALA A 300 1.19 -27.13 -10.93
CA ALA A 300 2.58 -27.56 -10.82
C ALA A 300 3.41 -27.13 -12.04
N ARG A 301 2.87 -27.30 -13.26
CA ARG A 301 3.53 -26.86 -14.50
C ARG A 301 3.77 -25.36 -14.53
N SER A 302 2.74 -24.59 -14.20
CA SER A 302 2.79 -23.11 -14.20
C SER A 302 3.75 -22.60 -13.14
N TYR A 303 3.71 -23.18 -11.93
CA TYR A 303 4.65 -22.86 -10.86
C TYR A 303 6.10 -23.16 -11.26
N ALA A 304 6.39 -24.35 -11.81
CA ALA A 304 7.74 -24.73 -12.23
C ALA A 304 8.30 -23.76 -13.28
N LEU A 305 7.51 -23.42 -14.30
CA LEU A 305 7.89 -22.45 -15.33
C LEU A 305 8.13 -21.05 -14.74
N SER A 306 7.25 -20.59 -13.85
CA SER A 306 7.37 -19.28 -13.21
C SER A 306 8.61 -19.23 -12.29
N TYR A 307 8.83 -20.27 -11.48
CA TYR A 307 9.92 -20.38 -10.52
C TYR A 307 11.29 -20.43 -11.22
N THR A 308 11.38 -21.21 -12.30
CA THR A 308 12.63 -21.39 -13.05
C THR A 308 12.88 -20.27 -14.07
N ASN A 309 12.00 -19.27 -14.16
CA ASN A 309 12.02 -18.28 -15.24
C ASN A 309 12.11 -18.94 -16.62
N ASN A 310 11.15 -19.82 -16.92
CA ASN A 310 11.09 -20.62 -18.14
C ASN A 310 12.33 -21.53 -18.35
N GLY A 311 12.85 -22.13 -17.28
CA GLY A 311 13.98 -23.07 -17.35
C GLY A 311 15.39 -22.46 -17.32
N ALA A 312 15.49 -21.15 -17.06
CA ALA A 312 16.76 -20.45 -16.88
C ALA A 312 17.41 -20.72 -15.50
N ASN A 313 16.60 -21.00 -14.47
CA ASN A 313 17.04 -21.29 -13.10
C ASN A 313 16.68 -22.72 -12.69
N SER A 314 17.30 -23.22 -11.61
CA SER A 314 16.99 -24.52 -11.04
C SER A 314 15.82 -24.48 -10.04
N ILE A 315 15.08 -25.59 -9.96
CA ILE A 315 13.99 -25.79 -8.97
C ILE A 315 14.41 -26.77 -7.88
N CYS A 316 14.03 -26.47 -6.62
CA CYS A 316 14.26 -27.37 -5.50
C CYS A 316 13.23 -28.51 -5.47
N THR A 317 13.58 -29.64 -4.85
CA THR A 317 12.77 -30.88 -4.83
C THR A 317 12.06 -31.12 -3.49
N THR A 318 12.13 -30.14 -2.59
CA THR A 318 11.54 -30.18 -1.26
C THR A 318 10.19 -29.46 -1.22
N GLN A 319 9.51 -29.59 -0.08
CA GLN A 319 8.29 -28.86 0.30
C GLN A 319 8.37 -27.34 0.13
N SER A 320 9.57 -26.75 0.08
CA SER A 320 9.78 -25.33 -0.19
C SER A 320 9.46 -24.94 -1.64
N CYS A 321 9.50 -25.90 -2.55
CA CYS A 321 9.11 -25.72 -3.96
C CYS A 321 7.98 -26.68 -4.31
N GLN A 322 8.31 -27.93 -4.65
CA GLN A 322 7.37 -28.99 -5.00
C GLN A 322 8.02 -30.32 -4.58
N VAL A 323 7.25 -31.21 -3.95
CA VAL A 323 7.78 -32.53 -3.57
C VAL A 323 7.97 -33.38 -4.81
N TYR A 324 9.23 -33.57 -5.20
CA TYR A 324 9.65 -34.35 -6.36
C TYR A 324 10.49 -35.54 -5.92
N LYS A 325 10.08 -36.76 -6.29
CA LYS A 325 10.75 -38.02 -5.91
C LYS A 325 11.50 -38.69 -7.06
N GLY A 326 11.59 -38.04 -8.22
CA GLY A 326 12.16 -38.67 -9.41
C GLY A 326 11.23 -39.69 -10.05
N GLY A 327 11.59 -40.12 -11.26
CA GLY A 327 10.90 -41.18 -11.99
C GLY A 327 9.47 -40.80 -12.39
N ASN A 328 8.62 -41.83 -12.52
CA ASN A 328 7.22 -41.69 -12.85
C ASN A 328 6.38 -42.30 -11.73
N LYS A 329 5.51 -41.49 -11.12
CA LYS A 329 4.58 -41.94 -10.08
C LYS A 329 3.55 -42.96 -10.58
N GLY A 330 3.19 -42.91 -11.86
CA GLY A 330 2.22 -43.80 -12.48
C GLY A 330 0.76 -43.56 -12.06
N GLY A 331 -0.13 -44.43 -12.53
CA GLY A 331 -1.56 -44.43 -12.21
C GLY A 331 -2.29 -43.16 -12.66
N GLY A 332 -3.31 -42.74 -11.90
CA GLY A 332 -4.12 -41.58 -12.24
C GLY A 332 -3.34 -40.27 -12.35
N TRP A 333 -2.19 -40.15 -11.66
CA TRP A 333 -1.31 -38.98 -11.79
C TRP A 333 -0.68 -38.89 -13.18
N GLU A 334 -0.15 -39.99 -13.71
CA GLU A 334 0.43 -40.03 -15.05
C GLU A 334 -0.61 -39.68 -16.12
N GLU A 335 -1.83 -40.22 -15.99
CA GLU A 335 -2.95 -39.88 -16.86
C GLU A 335 -3.27 -38.39 -16.83
N ALA A 336 -3.29 -37.77 -15.65
CA ALA A 336 -3.57 -36.34 -15.48
C ALA A 336 -2.47 -35.46 -16.10
N VAL A 337 -1.19 -35.82 -15.91
CA VAL A 337 -0.06 -35.11 -16.51
C VAL A 337 -0.15 -35.17 -18.03
N LYS A 338 -0.35 -36.36 -18.61
CA LYS A 338 -0.48 -36.56 -20.05
C LYS A 338 -1.70 -35.84 -20.64
N ALA A 339 -2.86 -35.93 -19.98
CA ALA A 339 -4.10 -35.30 -20.43
C ALA A 339 -4.03 -33.76 -20.44
N THR A 340 -3.13 -33.18 -19.65
CA THR A 340 -2.93 -31.73 -19.54
C THR A 340 -1.59 -31.27 -20.10
N ALA A 341 -0.90 -32.10 -20.91
CA ALA A 341 0.44 -31.83 -21.41
C ALA A 341 0.54 -30.42 -22.03
N GLY A 342 1.55 -29.66 -21.61
CA GLY A 342 1.80 -28.29 -22.02
C GLY A 342 0.80 -27.23 -21.51
N LYS A 343 -0.39 -27.61 -21.03
CA LYS A 343 -1.41 -26.65 -20.57
C LYS A 343 -0.92 -25.91 -19.33
N THR A 344 -0.75 -24.60 -19.47
CA THR A 344 -0.11 -23.71 -18.50
C THR A 344 -0.96 -22.46 -18.29
N MET A 345 -1.05 -21.97 -17.04
CA MET A 345 -1.72 -20.71 -16.72
C MET A 345 -0.76 -19.54 -16.96
N ILE A 346 -1.18 -18.59 -17.79
CA ILE A 346 -0.41 -17.40 -18.17
C ILE A 346 -1.16 -16.13 -17.78
N SER A 347 -0.46 -15.16 -17.19
CA SER A 347 -0.98 -13.84 -16.85
C SER A 347 0.01 -12.76 -17.29
N GLY A 348 -0.43 -11.82 -18.13
CA GLY A 348 0.45 -10.76 -18.64
C GLY A 348 1.63 -11.29 -19.46
N GLY A 349 1.42 -12.38 -20.21
CA GLY A 349 2.45 -13.04 -21.04
C GLY A 349 3.47 -13.86 -20.26
N GLN A 350 3.36 -13.96 -18.93
CA GLN A 350 4.27 -14.72 -18.07
C GLN A 350 3.56 -15.88 -17.37
N PRO A 351 4.24 -17.02 -17.12
CA PRO A 351 3.69 -18.11 -16.34
C PRO A 351 3.26 -17.66 -14.95
N VAL A 352 2.02 -18.02 -14.59
CA VAL A 352 1.46 -17.77 -13.26
C VAL A 352 2.27 -18.53 -12.23
N LYS A 353 2.72 -17.82 -11.19
CA LYS A 353 3.27 -18.47 -9.98
C LYS A 353 2.12 -19.10 -9.20
N ALA A 354 1.70 -20.26 -9.67
CA ALA A 354 0.53 -21.00 -9.19
C ALA A 354 0.85 -21.72 -7.88
N TRP A 355 0.90 -20.96 -6.79
CA TRP A 355 1.03 -21.52 -5.45
C TRP A 355 -0.13 -22.49 -5.17
N TYR A 356 0.16 -23.54 -4.43
CA TYR A 356 -0.83 -24.48 -3.94
C TYR A 356 -0.42 -24.99 -2.58
N SER A 357 -1.40 -25.41 -1.80
CA SER A 357 -1.28 -25.71 -0.38
C SER A 357 -2.19 -26.89 -0.05
N SER A 358 -1.80 -27.70 0.94
CA SER A 358 -2.57 -28.89 1.33
C SER A 358 -4.02 -28.57 1.69
N THR A 359 -4.24 -27.63 2.62
CA THR A 359 -5.55 -27.36 3.22
C THR A 359 -5.69 -25.90 3.59
N ASP A 360 -6.74 -25.23 3.13
CA ASP A 360 -6.86 -23.78 3.33
C ASP A 360 -7.83 -23.39 4.45
N GLY A 361 -8.61 -24.36 4.97
CA GLY A 361 -9.56 -24.15 6.06
C GLY A 361 -10.85 -23.49 5.57
N GLY A 362 -11.24 -23.74 4.32
CA GLY A 362 -12.38 -23.12 3.67
C GLY A 362 -12.17 -21.67 3.21
N TYR A 363 -10.96 -21.12 3.30
CA TYR A 363 -10.67 -19.75 2.84
C TYR A 363 -9.30 -19.62 2.18
N THR A 364 -9.25 -19.00 1.01
CA THR A 364 -7.97 -18.60 0.38
C THR A 364 -7.75 -17.11 0.57
N PHE A 365 -6.48 -16.71 0.57
CA PHE A 365 -6.03 -15.34 0.72
C PHE A 365 -5.20 -14.88 -0.47
N ALA A 366 -5.08 -13.57 -0.65
CA ALA A 366 -4.16 -13.01 -1.60
C ALA A 366 -2.71 -13.11 -1.07
N ASN A 367 -1.71 -13.10 -1.96
CA ASN A 367 -0.32 -13.23 -1.51
C ASN A 367 0.12 -12.10 -0.56
N ASN A 368 -0.44 -10.90 -0.71
CA ASN A 368 -0.10 -9.75 0.11
C ASN A 368 -0.74 -9.81 1.50
N ASP A 369 -1.81 -10.59 1.70
CA ASP A 369 -2.37 -10.85 3.02
C ASP A 369 -1.44 -11.73 3.87
N VAL A 370 -0.70 -12.62 3.21
CA VAL A 370 0.09 -13.66 3.87
C VAL A 370 1.57 -13.31 3.94
N TRP A 371 2.14 -12.78 2.85
CA TRP A 371 3.57 -12.50 2.72
C TRP A 371 3.88 -11.01 2.48
N GLY A 372 2.87 -10.14 2.42
CA GLY A 372 3.04 -8.73 2.09
C GLY A 372 3.40 -8.46 0.63
N GLY A 373 3.81 -7.21 0.35
CA GLY A 373 4.15 -6.74 -0.99
C GLY A 373 2.94 -6.50 -1.91
N SER A 374 3.20 -6.33 -3.21
CA SER A 374 2.13 -6.10 -4.19
C SER A 374 1.31 -7.36 -4.43
N GLN A 375 -0.02 -7.19 -4.49
CA GLN A 375 -0.92 -8.28 -4.86
C GLN A 375 -0.63 -8.76 -6.29
N ARG A 376 -0.50 -10.08 -6.45
CA ARG A 376 -0.41 -10.71 -7.76
C ARG A 376 -1.79 -10.76 -8.40
N PRO A 377 -1.94 -10.40 -9.69
CA PRO A 377 -3.25 -10.32 -10.36
C PRO A 377 -4.04 -11.63 -10.34
N TRP A 378 -3.35 -12.77 -10.20
CA TRP A 378 -3.94 -14.09 -10.20
C TRP A 378 -4.29 -14.64 -8.82
N THR A 379 -3.89 -13.99 -7.74
CA THR A 379 -4.26 -14.44 -6.39
C THR A 379 -5.60 -13.86 -5.97
N LYS A 380 -6.38 -14.65 -5.24
CA LYS A 380 -7.78 -14.38 -4.95
C LYS A 380 -8.12 -14.71 -3.50
N ARG A 381 -8.96 -13.86 -2.90
CA ARG A 381 -9.66 -14.20 -1.65
C ARG A 381 -10.95 -14.93 -2.00
N ILE A 382 -11.13 -16.14 -1.50
CA ILE A 382 -12.36 -16.91 -1.71
C ILE A 382 -12.81 -17.53 -0.40
N GLN A 383 -14.13 -17.63 -0.25
CA GLN A 383 -14.77 -18.58 0.66
C GLN A 383 -14.93 -19.89 -0.13
N ASP A 384 -14.10 -20.90 0.19
CA ASP A 384 -13.97 -22.16 -0.53
C ASP A 384 -14.99 -23.19 -0.05
N THR A 385 -16.26 -22.83 -0.17
CA THR A 385 -17.41 -23.60 0.33
C THR A 385 -18.45 -23.82 -0.76
N SER A 386 -19.33 -24.79 -0.55
CA SER A 386 -20.47 -25.08 -1.44
C SER A 386 -21.55 -23.99 -1.42
N SER A 387 -21.68 -23.27 -0.32
CA SER A 387 -22.52 -22.08 -0.18
C SER A 387 -21.95 -21.17 0.91
N ASN A 388 -22.47 -19.94 1.02
CA ASN A 388 -22.06 -19.00 2.07
C ASN A 388 -22.16 -19.64 3.47
N VAL A 389 -21.23 -19.32 4.36
CA VAL A 389 -21.20 -19.77 5.75
C VAL A 389 -21.20 -18.59 6.72
N ASN A 390 -21.92 -18.74 7.83
CA ASN A 390 -22.05 -17.74 8.89
C ASN A 390 -21.79 -18.32 10.30
N SER A 391 -21.36 -19.57 10.38
CA SER A 391 -20.99 -20.23 11.64
C SER A 391 -19.90 -21.28 11.41
N PHE A 392 -19.21 -21.67 12.49
CA PHE A 392 -18.22 -22.76 12.45
C PHE A 392 -18.85 -24.10 12.05
N GLY A 393 -20.10 -24.36 12.47
CA GLY A 393 -20.84 -25.57 12.07
C GLY A 393 -21.06 -25.63 10.56
N GLU A 394 -21.57 -24.53 9.97
CA GLU A 394 -21.74 -24.44 8.51
C GLU A 394 -20.41 -24.54 7.76
N LEU A 395 -19.33 -23.97 8.29
CA LEU A 395 -18.00 -24.10 7.71
C LEU A 395 -17.53 -25.57 7.69
N ASN A 396 -17.68 -26.28 8.81
CA ASN A 396 -17.34 -27.70 8.93
C ASN A 396 -18.15 -28.59 7.96
N GLU A 397 -19.38 -28.20 7.66
CA GLU A 397 -20.26 -28.95 6.77
C GLU A 397 -20.04 -28.62 5.29
N ARG A 398 -19.71 -27.37 4.96
CA ARG A 398 -19.81 -26.86 3.58
C ARG A 398 -18.47 -26.58 2.91
N ALA A 399 -17.37 -26.50 3.67
CA ALA A 399 -16.04 -26.33 3.09
C ALA A 399 -15.66 -27.49 2.18
N TYR A 400 -15.03 -27.19 1.05
CA TYR A 400 -14.61 -28.24 0.11
C TYR A 400 -13.45 -29.08 0.66
N ASP A 401 -12.63 -28.52 1.56
CA ASP A 401 -11.51 -29.20 2.18
C ASP A 401 -11.79 -29.79 3.57
N LYS A 402 -13.07 -29.87 3.98
CA LYS A 402 -13.50 -30.40 5.28
C LYS A 402 -13.03 -31.84 5.58
N GLU A 403 -12.75 -32.62 4.55
CA GLU A 403 -12.23 -33.99 4.69
C GLU A 403 -10.73 -34.03 5.03
N SER A 404 -10.05 -32.88 4.98
CA SER A 404 -8.64 -32.81 5.36
C SER A 404 -8.48 -33.08 6.86
N PRO A 405 -7.51 -33.92 7.28
CA PRO A 405 -7.15 -34.05 8.69
C PRO A 405 -6.55 -32.76 9.28
N CYS A 406 -6.12 -31.84 8.40
CA CYS A 406 -5.63 -30.52 8.78
C CYS A 406 -6.72 -29.44 8.76
N PHE A 407 -7.96 -29.78 8.37
CA PHE A 407 -9.03 -28.81 8.19
C PHE A 407 -9.33 -28.05 9.48
N TYR A 408 -9.47 -28.78 10.59
CA TYR A 408 -9.69 -28.21 11.92
C TYR A 408 -8.83 -28.98 12.91
N SER A 409 -7.67 -28.43 13.24
CA SER A 409 -6.66 -29.15 14.05
C SER A 409 -5.92 -28.23 15.01
N ALA A 410 -5.63 -28.75 16.20
CA ALA A 410 -4.76 -28.10 17.15
C ALA A 410 -3.30 -28.29 16.71
N GLN A 411 -2.48 -27.24 16.80
CA GLN A 411 -1.10 -27.29 16.32
C GLN A 411 -0.14 -27.38 17.49
N GLY A 412 0.83 -28.29 17.39
CA GLY A 412 1.76 -28.62 18.46
C GLY A 412 1.22 -29.66 19.44
N TRP A 413 2.06 -30.15 20.33
CA TRP A 413 1.71 -31.22 21.26
C TRP A 413 2.68 -31.25 22.45
N ARG A 414 2.26 -31.95 23.51
CA ARG A 414 3.09 -32.19 24.71
C ARG A 414 3.11 -33.67 25.04
N SER A 415 4.30 -34.25 25.14
CA SER A 415 4.50 -35.68 25.47
C SER A 415 3.79 -36.07 26.77
N ASN A 416 3.82 -35.17 27.75
CA ASN A 416 3.32 -35.42 29.10
C ASN A 416 1.78 -35.38 29.18
N TYR A 417 1.07 -35.04 28.09
CA TYR A 417 -0.40 -34.92 28.05
C TYR A 417 -0.98 -35.61 26.82
N THR A 418 -0.69 -36.91 26.70
CA THR A 418 -1.17 -37.78 25.60
C THR A 418 -0.91 -37.22 24.20
N ASN A 419 0.24 -36.56 24.02
CA ASN A 419 0.61 -35.85 22.79
C ASN A 419 -0.46 -34.86 22.32
N SER A 420 -0.99 -34.04 23.24
CA SER A 420 -2.04 -33.07 22.92
C SER A 420 -1.63 -31.61 23.07
N ALA A 421 -2.38 -30.73 22.40
CA ALA A 421 -2.26 -29.28 22.49
C ALA A 421 -3.15 -28.64 23.58
N TRP A 422 -3.86 -29.44 24.38
CA TRP A 422 -4.73 -28.94 25.45
C TRP A 422 -3.94 -28.20 26.52
N LEU A 423 -4.51 -27.12 27.06
CA LEU A 423 -3.96 -26.25 28.10
C LEU A 423 -4.81 -26.33 29.36
N LYS A 424 -4.16 -26.34 30.52
CA LYS A 424 -4.84 -26.19 31.82
C LYS A 424 -5.42 -24.78 31.94
N SER A 425 -6.44 -24.62 32.78
CA SER A 425 -6.99 -23.30 33.14
C SER A 425 -5.91 -22.28 33.58
N GLY A 426 -4.94 -22.70 34.39
CA GLY A 426 -3.84 -21.82 34.83
C GLY A 426 -2.88 -21.43 33.70
N GLU A 427 -2.61 -22.34 32.76
CA GLU A 427 -1.77 -22.07 31.58
C GLU A 427 -2.47 -21.09 30.62
N ALA A 428 -3.78 -21.26 30.43
CA ALA A 428 -4.59 -20.29 29.71
C ALA A 428 -4.59 -18.93 30.43
N ALA A 429 -4.67 -18.91 31.77
CA ALA A 429 -4.62 -17.69 32.56
C ALA A 429 -3.29 -16.95 32.41
N ASP A 430 -2.16 -17.66 32.36
CA ASP A 430 -0.84 -17.07 32.17
C ASP A 430 -0.69 -16.38 30.79
N ILE A 431 -1.20 -16.98 29.72
CA ILE A 431 -1.22 -16.36 28.38
C ILE A 431 -2.05 -15.06 28.41
N VAL A 432 -3.21 -15.09 29.06
CA VAL A 432 -4.11 -13.93 29.19
C VAL A 432 -3.49 -12.84 30.04
N ASN A 433 -2.89 -13.21 31.17
CA ASN A 433 -2.17 -12.28 32.04
C ASN A 433 -1.00 -11.61 31.32
N SER A 434 -0.23 -12.37 30.52
CA SER A 434 0.85 -11.84 29.68
C SER A 434 0.33 -10.78 28.70
N LEU A 435 -0.81 -11.07 28.05
CA LEU A 435 -1.47 -10.15 27.14
C LEU A 435 -2.02 -8.90 27.85
N ILE A 436 -2.55 -9.03 29.06
CA ILE A 436 -2.99 -7.87 29.86
C ILE A 436 -1.78 -7.03 30.26
N LEU A 437 -0.71 -7.67 30.73
CA LEU A 437 0.47 -6.99 31.24
C LEU A 437 1.15 -6.15 30.15
N VAL A 438 1.34 -6.71 28.95
CA VAL A 438 1.96 -5.97 27.84
C VAL A 438 1.08 -4.83 27.30
N LYS A 439 -0.24 -4.93 27.48
CA LYS A 439 -1.16 -3.85 27.12
C LYS A 439 -1.12 -2.72 28.14
N ALA A 440 -0.90 -3.04 29.41
CA ALA A 440 -0.73 -2.07 30.48
C ALA A 440 0.67 -1.43 30.44
N ASP A 441 1.70 -2.23 30.15
CA ASP A 441 3.08 -1.77 30.04
C ASP A 441 3.82 -2.54 28.94
N SER A 442 4.00 -1.85 27.82
CA SER A 442 4.64 -2.43 26.64
C SER A 442 6.14 -2.71 26.81
N GLY A 443 6.79 -2.14 27.84
CA GLY A 443 8.20 -2.40 28.17
C GLY A 443 8.44 -3.81 28.70
N THR A 444 7.38 -4.50 29.14
CA THR A 444 7.46 -5.88 29.65
C THR A 444 7.55 -6.94 28.54
N ALA A 445 7.35 -6.56 27.28
CA ALA A 445 7.17 -7.51 26.17
C ALA A 445 8.33 -8.52 26.00
N ASP A 446 9.56 -8.10 26.29
CA ASP A 446 10.75 -8.96 26.17
C ASP A 446 10.79 -10.05 27.24
N HIS A 447 9.98 -9.97 28.29
CA HIS A 447 9.95 -10.99 29.33
C HIS A 447 8.84 -12.05 29.13
N LEU A 448 8.02 -11.92 28.08
CA LEU A 448 6.78 -12.68 27.92
C LEU A 448 6.90 -13.86 26.94
N TYR A 449 8.11 -14.26 26.59
CA TYR A 449 8.35 -15.48 25.82
C TYR A 449 8.04 -16.73 26.67
N GLN A 450 8.08 -17.89 26.03
CA GLN A 450 7.82 -19.19 26.67
C GLN A 450 8.76 -19.44 27.85
N THR A 451 8.24 -19.97 28.96
CA THR A 451 9.07 -20.33 30.13
C THR A 451 9.85 -21.62 29.93
N ASP A 452 9.40 -22.49 29.04
CA ASP A 452 9.99 -23.81 28.78
C ASP A 452 11.09 -23.79 27.71
N LYS A 453 11.46 -22.60 27.22
CA LYS A 453 12.57 -22.42 26.27
C LYS A 453 13.48 -21.27 26.67
N PRO A 454 14.75 -21.28 26.23
CA PRO A 454 15.63 -20.13 26.39
C PRO A 454 15.05 -18.88 25.73
N HIS A 455 15.35 -17.72 26.31
CA HIS A 455 14.99 -16.44 25.72
C HIS A 455 15.65 -16.28 24.34
N PRO A 456 14.90 -15.92 23.28
CA PRO A 456 15.42 -15.89 21.91
C PRO A 456 16.59 -14.91 21.70
N PHE A 457 16.67 -13.87 22.53
CA PHE A 457 17.74 -12.86 22.50
C PHE A 457 18.63 -12.81 23.76
N GLY A 458 18.62 -13.86 24.59
CA GLY A 458 19.50 -13.95 25.77
C GLY A 458 19.08 -13.13 27.00
N GLY A 459 17.80 -12.69 27.07
CA GLY A 459 17.19 -12.06 28.25
C GLY A 459 16.56 -13.07 29.22
N GLU A 460 15.74 -12.55 30.14
CA GLU A 460 15.02 -13.35 31.13
C GLU A 460 13.56 -13.54 30.72
N ASN A 461 13.07 -14.78 30.73
CA ASN A 461 11.65 -15.08 30.58
C ASN A 461 10.98 -15.09 31.97
N TRP A 462 10.01 -14.22 32.20
CA TRP A 462 9.29 -14.17 33.46
C TRP A 462 8.36 -15.37 33.60
N ASN A 463 8.38 -15.99 34.78
CA ASN A 463 7.44 -17.04 35.13
C ASN A 463 6.05 -16.46 35.46
N GLU A 464 5.07 -17.36 35.63
CA GLU A 464 3.66 -17.01 35.87
C GLU A 464 3.50 -16.12 37.11
N ASP A 465 4.20 -16.45 38.21
CA ASP A 465 4.12 -15.69 39.46
C ASP A 465 4.68 -14.28 39.33
N ARG A 466 5.79 -14.11 38.59
CA ARG A 466 6.37 -12.81 38.30
C ARG A 466 5.42 -11.93 37.49
N ILE A 467 4.76 -12.50 36.48
CA ILE A 467 3.73 -11.78 35.69
C ILE A 467 2.56 -11.34 36.58
N LYS A 468 2.06 -12.23 37.44
CA LYS A 468 1.00 -11.91 38.40
C LYS A 468 1.42 -10.80 39.36
N GLN A 469 2.67 -10.81 39.83
CA GLN A 469 3.23 -9.75 40.68
C GLN A 469 3.26 -8.40 39.95
N GLU A 470 3.74 -8.37 38.71
CA GLU A 470 3.82 -7.15 37.90
C GLU A 470 2.43 -6.56 37.57
N LEU A 471 1.42 -7.41 37.38
CA LEU A 471 0.03 -6.98 37.26
C LEU A 471 -0.49 -6.34 38.56
N ARG A 472 -0.25 -6.98 39.71
CA ARG A 472 -0.65 -6.43 41.02
C ARG A 472 0.02 -5.10 41.33
N ASN A 473 1.31 -4.94 40.98
CA ASN A 473 2.05 -3.69 41.12
C ASN A 473 1.40 -2.54 40.32
N ARG A 474 0.62 -2.87 39.27
CA ARG A 474 -0.13 -1.92 38.43
C ARG A 474 -1.60 -1.83 38.81
N SER A 475 -2.00 -2.33 39.98
CA SER A 475 -3.39 -2.39 40.45
C SER A 475 -4.33 -3.18 39.51
N ILE A 476 -3.79 -4.14 38.77
CA ILE A 476 -4.56 -5.03 37.90
C ILE A 476 -4.68 -6.39 38.61
N THR A 477 -5.90 -6.89 38.75
CA THR A 477 -6.13 -8.23 39.32
C THR A 477 -5.78 -9.29 38.29
N PRO A 478 -4.78 -10.16 38.56
CA PRO A 478 -4.42 -11.22 37.63
C PRO A 478 -5.40 -12.39 37.71
N TYR A 479 -5.58 -13.09 36.60
CA TYR A 479 -6.29 -14.37 36.56
C TYR A 479 -5.44 -15.47 37.19
N ASN A 480 -6.01 -16.31 38.05
CA ASN A 480 -5.41 -17.60 38.40
C ASN A 480 -6.03 -18.72 37.58
N ASN A 481 -7.29 -18.57 37.19
CA ASN A 481 -8.04 -19.58 36.46
C ASN A 481 -8.95 -18.97 35.40
N ILE A 482 -8.98 -19.60 34.23
CA ILE A 482 -9.93 -19.29 33.17
C ILE A 482 -11.06 -20.32 33.22
N ASN A 483 -12.30 -19.82 33.27
CA ASN A 483 -13.50 -20.64 33.35
C ASN A 483 -14.09 -20.88 31.96
N SER A 484 -14.05 -19.88 31.09
CA SER A 484 -14.58 -19.98 29.73
C SER A 484 -13.81 -19.11 28.76
N VAL A 485 -13.70 -19.59 27.52
CA VAL A 485 -13.21 -18.84 26.39
C VAL A 485 -14.23 -19.01 25.26
N SER A 486 -14.54 -17.93 24.56
CA SER A 486 -15.38 -17.95 23.36
C SER A 486 -14.75 -17.09 22.27
N VAL A 487 -15.03 -17.45 21.02
CA VAL A 487 -14.43 -16.81 19.86
C VAL A 487 -15.52 -16.25 18.95
N GLY A 488 -15.37 -14.98 18.56
CA GLY A 488 -16.10 -14.38 17.46
C GLY A 488 -15.29 -14.45 16.17
N ALA A 489 -15.95 -14.69 15.05
CA ALA A 489 -15.31 -14.77 13.74
C ALA A 489 -16.10 -13.99 12.68
N ASP A 490 -15.37 -13.43 11.74
CA ASP A 490 -15.91 -12.91 10.49
C ASP A 490 -15.76 -14.00 9.42
N PHE A 491 -16.88 -14.63 9.09
CA PHE A 491 -16.95 -15.66 8.06
C PHE A 491 -16.92 -15.09 6.63
N GLY A 492 -17.07 -13.78 6.45
CA GLY A 492 -16.86 -13.14 5.16
C GLY A 492 -15.37 -13.09 4.78
N SER A 493 -14.51 -12.81 5.76
CA SER A 493 -13.05 -12.75 5.57
C SER A 493 -12.30 -14.01 6.01
N GLY A 494 -12.97 -14.94 6.69
CA GLY A 494 -12.34 -16.15 7.21
C GLY A 494 -11.33 -15.84 8.31
N GLN A 495 -11.71 -14.99 9.28
CA GLN A 495 -10.82 -14.55 10.35
C GLN A 495 -11.50 -14.55 11.70
N THR A 496 -10.76 -14.92 12.73
CA THR A 496 -11.17 -14.74 14.12
C THR A 496 -11.04 -13.27 14.49
N THR A 497 -12.16 -12.63 14.84
CA THR A 497 -12.22 -11.19 15.15
C THR A 497 -12.01 -10.91 16.63
N THR A 498 -12.53 -11.78 17.50
CA THR A 498 -12.59 -11.51 18.93
C THR A 498 -12.37 -12.79 19.74
N VAL A 499 -11.62 -12.69 20.82
CA VAL A 499 -11.50 -13.74 21.84
C VAL A 499 -11.99 -13.17 23.16
N SER A 500 -13.09 -13.71 23.67
CA SER A 500 -13.69 -13.32 24.94
C SER A 500 -13.38 -14.37 26.01
N ILE A 501 -12.95 -13.91 27.16
CA ILE A 501 -12.40 -14.74 28.23
C ILE A 501 -13.09 -14.37 29.53
N SER A 502 -13.45 -15.38 30.31
CA SER A 502 -13.99 -15.19 31.66
C SER A 502 -13.28 -16.11 32.64
N GLY A 503 -12.98 -15.59 33.83
CA GLY A 503 -12.27 -16.30 34.89
C GLY A 503 -12.46 -15.64 36.25
N ASP A 504 -11.59 -15.97 37.19
CA ASP A 504 -11.62 -15.48 38.57
C ASP A 504 -11.34 -13.97 38.72
N ALA A 505 -10.74 -13.33 37.71
CA ALA A 505 -10.51 -11.88 37.66
C ALA A 505 -11.51 -11.12 36.77
N GLY A 506 -12.67 -11.73 36.44
CA GLY A 506 -13.74 -11.12 35.66
C GLY A 506 -13.77 -11.57 34.19
N SER A 507 -14.25 -10.70 33.30
CA SER A 507 -14.34 -10.97 31.86
C SER A 507 -13.61 -9.91 31.05
N GLN A 508 -12.91 -10.34 30.01
CA GLN A 508 -12.20 -9.46 29.06
C GLN A 508 -12.36 -9.94 27.63
N SER A 509 -12.14 -9.03 26.67
CA SER A 509 -12.15 -9.37 25.25
C SER A 509 -10.94 -8.75 24.55
N PHE A 510 -10.37 -9.51 23.62
CA PHE A 510 -9.20 -9.16 22.84
C PHE A 510 -9.49 -9.31 21.35
N SER A 511 -8.75 -8.62 20.49
CA SER A 511 -8.82 -8.91 19.05
C SER A 511 -8.22 -10.29 18.79
N GLY A 512 -8.76 -10.98 17.78
CA GLY A 512 -8.29 -12.33 17.43
C GLY A 512 -6.83 -12.37 16.98
N SER A 513 -6.37 -11.33 16.27
CA SER A 513 -4.96 -11.22 15.86
C SER A 513 -4.02 -10.97 17.04
N GLU A 514 -4.40 -10.09 17.96
CA GLU A 514 -3.61 -9.79 19.16
C GLU A 514 -3.51 -11.02 20.06
N PHE A 515 -4.64 -11.69 20.34
CA PHE A 515 -4.65 -12.92 21.13
C PHE A 515 -3.77 -14.00 20.50
N LYS A 516 -3.92 -14.26 19.19
CA LYS A 516 -3.09 -15.22 18.44
C LYS A 516 -1.60 -14.94 18.61
N ASN A 517 -1.19 -13.67 18.47
CA ASN A 517 0.21 -13.29 18.53
C ASN A 517 0.82 -13.58 19.91
N TYR A 518 0.12 -13.20 20.99
CA TYR A 518 0.61 -13.43 22.35
C TYR A 518 0.45 -14.88 22.81
N PHE A 519 -0.58 -15.58 22.33
CA PHE A 519 -0.68 -17.03 22.44
C PHE A 519 0.55 -17.70 21.83
N ASN A 520 0.91 -17.34 20.59
CA ASN A 520 2.10 -17.85 19.91
C ASN A 520 3.41 -17.31 20.48
N LEU A 521 3.38 -16.36 21.41
CA LEU A 521 4.58 -15.93 22.13
C LEU A 521 4.78 -16.78 23.38
N ARG A 522 3.68 -17.05 24.09
CA ARG A 522 3.70 -17.55 25.47
C ARG A 522 3.29 -19.00 25.64
N ALA A 523 2.41 -19.54 24.79
CA ALA A 523 1.91 -20.91 24.90
C ALA A 523 3.07 -21.91 24.96
N PRO A 524 3.03 -22.93 25.82
CA PRO A 524 4.15 -23.83 26.08
C PRO A 524 4.47 -24.74 24.88
N ALA A 525 5.65 -25.35 24.91
CA ALA A 525 6.15 -26.32 23.95
C ALA A 525 6.16 -25.78 22.51
N ASN A 526 5.57 -26.51 21.57
CA ASN A 526 5.38 -26.07 20.18
C ASN A 526 3.91 -25.71 19.88
N ILE A 527 3.06 -25.60 20.90
CA ILE A 527 1.64 -25.28 20.74
C ILE A 527 1.48 -23.90 20.10
N GLN A 528 0.65 -23.77 19.08
CA GLN A 528 0.43 -22.47 18.42
C GLN A 528 -0.88 -22.41 17.63
N ILE A 529 -1.27 -21.20 17.26
CA ILE A 529 -2.34 -20.88 16.33
C ILE A 529 -1.68 -20.44 15.02
N VAL A 530 -1.90 -21.16 13.92
CA VAL A 530 -1.15 -20.92 12.66
C VAL A 530 -1.93 -20.00 11.71
N GLY A 531 -3.25 -20.14 11.67
CA GLY A 531 -4.14 -19.46 10.72
C GLY A 531 -4.82 -18.21 11.27
N PRO A 532 -5.46 -17.41 10.41
CA PRO A 532 -6.25 -16.26 10.84
C PRO A 532 -7.60 -16.67 11.42
N LEU A 533 -8.15 -17.81 10.98
CA LEU A 533 -9.36 -18.42 11.55
C LEU A 533 -8.97 -19.55 12.49
N TYR A 534 -9.45 -19.45 13.73
CA TYR A 534 -9.31 -20.47 14.75
C TYR A 534 -10.51 -20.42 15.69
N ASN A 535 -10.79 -21.55 16.32
CA ASN A 535 -11.83 -21.66 17.34
C ASN A 535 -11.22 -22.28 18.61
N VAL A 536 -11.92 -22.14 19.72
CA VAL A 536 -11.53 -22.75 21.00
C VAL A 536 -12.45 -23.93 21.30
N GLU A 537 -11.84 -25.02 21.76
CA GLU A 537 -12.52 -26.17 22.32
C GLU A 537 -12.30 -26.19 23.84
N LYS A 538 -13.33 -26.60 24.59
CA LYS A 538 -13.29 -26.75 26.04
C LYS A 538 -13.70 -28.15 26.42
N ARG A 539 -12.97 -28.74 27.37
CA ARG A 539 -13.29 -30.04 27.98
C ARG A 539 -13.33 -29.97 29.50
#